data_AF-A0A9D8BWC1-F1
#
_entry.id   AF-A0A9D8BWC1-F1
#
_cell.length_a   1.000
_cell.length_b   1.000
_cell.length_c   1.000
_cell.angle_alpha   90.00
_cell.angle_beta   90.00
_cell.angle_gamma   90.00
#
_symmetry.space_group_name_H-M   'P 1'
#
loop_
_entity.id
_entity.type
_entity.pdbx_description
1 polymer ?
#
loop_
_entity_poly.entity_id
_entity_poly.type
_entity_poly.pdbx_seq_one_letter_code
_entity_poly.pdbx_strand_id
1 'polypeptide(L)'
;MDYVIEVPKQVSLPVQGSAQHFPVARIFCVGRNYAEHAREMGHDPNREPPFFFMKPATAIVAGDGEFPYPSLSQDVHHELELVVALGKGGSQIAEANALSHVYGYAVGLDMTRRDLQGEAKKMGRPWDTGKAFDFSAPCSAIVPASSIGHPSKGAVVLEVNGEIRQRGDL
;
A
#
# COMPACT_ATOMS: atom_id res chain seq x y z
N MET A 1 -21.06 -13.41 -21.56
CA MET A 1 -20.75 -14.34 -20.46
C MET A 1 -21.71 -13.95 -19.36
N ASP A 2 -22.60 -14.86 -18.97
CA ASP A 2 -23.63 -14.55 -17.97
C ASP A 2 -23.13 -15.04 -16.60
N TYR A 3 -23.30 -14.22 -15.58
CA TYR A 3 -22.89 -14.54 -14.21
C TYR A 3 -24.11 -14.96 -13.38
N VAL A 4 -23.91 -15.93 -12.48
CA VAL A 4 -24.98 -16.44 -11.59
C VAL A 4 -25.31 -15.50 -10.43
N ILE A 5 -24.53 -14.42 -10.26
CA ILE A 5 -24.72 -13.35 -9.28
C ILE A 5 -24.36 -12.01 -9.91
N GLU A 6 -24.76 -10.92 -9.27
CA GLU A 6 -24.33 -9.57 -9.64
C GLU A 6 -22.80 -9.46 -9.56
N VAL A 7 -22.19 -8.91 -10.60
CA VAL A 7 -20.74 -8.70 -10.63
C VAL A 7 -20.38 -7.57 -9.67
N PRO A 8 -19.48 -7.80 -8.70
CA PRO A 8 -19.03 -6.74 -7.81
C PRO A 8 -18.49 -5.55 -8.61
N LYS A 9 -18.80 -4.34 -8.16
CA LYS A 9 -18.27 -3.13 -8.77
C LYS A 9 -16.73 -3.18 -8.76
N GLN A 10 -16.12 -2.92 -9.91
CA GLN A 10 -14.66 -2.83 -10.03
C GLN A 10 -14.13 -1.79 -9.04
N VAL A 11 -13.28 -2.23 -8.12
CA VAL A 11 -12.60 -1.32 -7.20
C VAL A 11 -11.68 -0.39 -8.00
N SER A 12 -11.73 0.89 -7.67
CA SER A 12 -10.97 1.91 -8.39
C SER A 12 -10.62 3.09 -7.49
N LEU A 13 -9.56 3.80 -7.83
CA LEU A 13 -9.13 5.03 -7.15
C LEU A 13 -9.42 6.25 -8.02
N PRO A 14 -9.80 7.41 -7.43
CA PRO A 14 -9.93 8.65 -8.19
C PRO A 14 -8.56 9.08 -8.75
N VAL A 15 -8.59 9.80 -9.88
CA VAL A 15 -7.38 10.39 -10.47
C VAL A 15 -7.45 11.92 -10.29
N GLN A 16 -6.41 12.50 -9.71
CA GLN A 16 -6.36 13.95 -9.46
C GLN A 16 -6.47 14.72 -10.78
N GLY A 17 -7.37 15.71 -10.81
CA GLY A 17 -7.61 16.53 -12.00
C GLY A 17 -8.42 15.83 -13.11
N SER A 18 -9.04 14.67 -12.83
CA SER A 18 -9.84 13.92 -13.79
C SER A 18 -11.16 13.42 -13.18
N ALA A 19 -12.19 13.28 -14.01
CA ALA A 19 -13.42 12.56 -13.65
C ALA A 19 -13.27 11.03 -13.78
N GLN A 20 -12.14 10.56 -14.32
CA GLN A 20 -11.86 9.14 -14.49
C GLN A 20 -11.27 8.52 -13.22
N HIS A 21 -11.45 7.21 -13.10
CA HIS A 21 -10.89 6.41 -12.02
C HIS A 21 -9.89 5.39 -12.58
N PHE A 22 -8.90 5.05 -11.77
CA PHE A 22 -7.93 4.00 -12.04
C PHE A 22 -8.44 2.66 -11.49
N PRO A 23 -8.70 1.64 -12.33
CA PRO A 23 -9.17 0.34 -11.85
C PRO A 23 -8.05 -0.43 -11.14
N VAL A 24 -8.29 -0.82 -9.89
CA VAL A 24 -7.30 -1.53 -9.06
C VAL A 24 -7.40 -3.03 -9.33
N ALA A 25 -6.30 -3.64 -9.78
CA ALA A 25 -6.23 -5.08 -10.03
C ALA A 25 -5.68 -5.87 -8.82
N ARG A 26 -4.40 -5.67 -8.50
CA ARG A 26 -3.69 -6.31 -7.39
C ARG A 26 -2.91 -5.26 -6.63
N ILE A 27 -2.81 -5.44 -5.31
CA ILE A 27 -2.00 -4.58 -4.44
C ILE A 27 -0.83 -5.41 -3.96
N PHE A 28 0.38 -5.01 -4.33
CA PHE A 28 1.63 -5.57 -3.83
C PHE A 28 2.24 -4.58 -2.84
N CYS A 29 2.71 -5.09 -1.72
CA CYS A 29 3.34 -4.32 -0.66
C CYS A 29 4.77 -4.84 -0.45
N VAL A 30 5.71 -3.94 -0.17
CA VAL A 30 7.12 -4.29 0.04
C VAL A 30 7.41 -4.25 1.54
N GLY A 31 7.72 -5.41 2.12
CA GLY A 31 8.13 -5.48 3.51
C GLY A 31 9.60 -5.10 3.69
N ARG A 32 9.86 -4.26 4.71
CA ARG A 32 11.21 -3.81 5.13
C ARG A 32 11.98 -3.03 4.06
N ASN A 33 11.29 -2.16 3.33
CA ASN A 33 11.91 -1.37 2.27
C ASN A 33 12.67 -0.12 2.77
N TYR A 34 12.45 0.30 4.02
CA TYR A 34 13.20 1.39 4.66
C TYR A 34 14.18 0.85 5.70
N ALA A 35 15.43 1.27 5.58
CA ALA A 35 16.52 0.78 6.44
C ALA A 35 16.31 1.11 7.93
N GLU A 36 15.66 2.23 8.23
CA GLU A 36 15.33 2.63 9.61
C GLU A 36 14.19 1.77 10.18
N HIS A 37 13.14 1.52 9.40
CA HIS A 37 12.05 0.62 9.79
C HIS A 37 12.52 -0.83 9.98
N ALA A 38 13.47 -1.30 9.17
CA ALA A 38 14.08 -2.62 9.37
C ALA A 38 14.79 -2.73 10.74
N ARG A 39 15.48 -1.65 11.18
CA ARG A 39 16.12 -1.58 12.50
C ARG A 39 15.10 -1.53 13.63
N GLU A 40 14.01 -0.76 13.50
CA GLU A 40 12.92 -0.71 14.48
C GLU A 40 12.28 -2.09 14.72
N MET A 41 12.15 -2.88 13.65
CA MET A 41 11.62 -4.24 13.70
C MET A 41 12.64 -5.29 14.18
N GLY A 42 13.85 -4.86 14.60
CA GLY A 42 14.90 -5.73 15.13
C GLY A 42 15.75 -6.45 14.07
N HIS A 43 15.77 -5.97 12.83
CA HIS A 43 16.49 -6.58 11.71
C HIS A 43 17.68 -5.72 11.24
N ASP A 44 18.68 -6.39 10.64
CA ASP A 44 19.82 -5.73 9.99
C ASP A 44 19.43 -5.34 8.55
N PRO A 45 19.34 -4.03 8.22
CA PRO A 45 18.92 -3.58 6.89
C PRO A 45 19.91 -3.95 5.78
N ASN A 46 21.13 -4.36 6.11
CA ASN A 46 22.14 -4.75 5.13
C ASN A 46 22.13 -6.25 4.80
N ARG A 47 21.29 -7.07 5.45
CA ARG A 47 21.38 -8.54 5.34
C ARG A 47 20.23 -9.24 4.63
N GLU A 48 19.08 -8.59 4.44
CA GLU A 48 17.91 -9.31 3.91
C GLU A 48 17.26 -8.58 2.73
N PRO A 49 17.02 -9.28 1.60
CA PRO A 49 16.29 -8.70 0.48
C PRO A 49 14.86 -8.34 0.89
N PRO A 50 14.24 -7.34 0.24
CA PRO A 50 12.83 -7.06 0.45
C PRO A 50 11.99 -8.29 0.10
N PHE A 51 10.89 -8.46 0.80
CA PHE A 51 9.89 -9.49 0.49
C PHE A 51 8.55 -8.84 0.20
N PHE A 52 7.67 -9.59 -0.44
CA PHE A 52 6.37 -9.10 -0.88
C PHE A 52 5.23 -9.81 -0.15
N PHE A 53 4.17 -9.06 0.11
CA PHE A 53 2.86 -9.58 0.46
C PHE A 53 1.80 -8.82 -0.34
N MET A 54 0.55 -9.26 -0.24
CA MET A 54 -0.55 -8.67 -1.01
C MET A 54 -1.70 -8.27 -0.11
N LYS A 55 -2.48 -7.30 -0.59
CA LYS A 55 -3.81 -6.99 -0.10
C LYS A 55 -4.83 -7.20 -1.23
N PRO A 56 -6.06 -7.65 -0.93
CA PRO A 56 -7.09 -7.72 -1.95
C PRO A 56 -7.45 -6.29 -2.40
N ALA A 57 -7.83 -6.12 -3.67
CA ALA A 57 -8.26 -4.80 -4.17
C ALA A 57 -9.42 -4.22 -3.32
N THR A 58 -10.28 -5.09 -2.79
CA THR A 58 -11.40 -4.72 -1.91
C THR A 58 -10.98 -4.13 -0.55
N ALA A 59 -9.70 -4.19 -0.18
CA ALA A 59 -9.19 -3.52 1.02
C ALA A 59 -9.02 -2.00 0.86
N ILE A 60 -9.15 -1.46 -0.36
CA ILE A 60 -9.01 -0.04 -0.63
C ILE A 60 -10.11 0.78 0.08
N VAL A 61 -9.67 1.83 0.78
CA VAL A 61 -10.51 2.98 1.15
C VAL A 61 -10.02 4.17 0.33
N ALA A 62 -10.84 4.69 -0.57
CA ALA A 62 -10.43 5.80 -1.43
C ALA A 62 -10.66 7.16 -0.75
N GLY A 63 -9.63 8.01 -0.75
CA GLY A 63 -9.73 9.40 -0.26
C GLY A 63 -10.02 9.50 1.23
N ASP A 64 -10.90 10.43 1.61
CA ASP A 64 -11.23 10.78 3.00
C ASP A 64 -12.23 9.80 3.67
N GLY A 65 -12.27 8.55 3.20
CA GLY A 65 -13.16 7.53 3.74
C GLY A 65 -12.83 7.20 5.19
N GLU A 66 -13.84 6.82 5.96
CA GLU A 66 -13.66 6.39 7.34
C GLU A 66 -12.94 5.03 7.40
N PHE A 67 -11.94 4.92 8.28
CA PHE A 67 -11.30 3.66 8.61
C PHE A 67 -11.95 3.07 9.87
N PRO A 68 -12.77 2.01 9.77
CA PRO A 68 -13.33 1.36 10.95
C PRO A 68 -12.24 0.59 11.67
N TYR A 69 -12.20 0.71 12.99
CA TYR A 69 -11.26 -0.09 13.80
C TYR A 69 -11.57 -1.59 13.60
N PRO A 70 -10.63 -2.41 13.11
CA PRO A 70 -10.91 -3.76 12.70
C PRO A 70 -11.18 -4.69 13.88
N SER A 71 -11.98 -5.72 13.65
CA SER A 71 -12.23 -6.77 14.63
C SER A 71 -10.97 -7.62 14.90
N LEU A 72 -10.98 -8.31 16.04
CA LEU A 72 -9.95 -9.29 16.45
C LEU A 72 -8.55 -8.71 16.67
N SER A 73 -8.42 -7.39 16.81
CA SER A 73 -7.16 -6.75 17.16
C SER A 73 -7.41 -5.68 18.21
N GLN A 74 -6.43 -5.46 19.07
CA GLN A 74 -6.35 -4.31 19.98
C GLN A 74 -5.08 -3.49 19.73
N ASP A 75 -4.34 -3.83 18.66
CA ASP A 75 -3.07 -3.22 18.31
C ASP A 75 -3.00 -2.98 16.79
N VAL A 76 -3.58 -1.86 16.36
CA VAL A 76 -3.69 -1.51 14.94
C VAL A 76 -2.72 -0.39 14.60
N HIS A 77 -1.78 -0.70 13.71
CA HIS A 77 -0.73 0.23 13.28
C HIS A 77 -1.07 0.85 11.93
N HIS A 78 -0.61 2.09 11.75
CA HIS A 78 -0.50 2.77 10.46
C HIS A 78 0.95 2.69 9.95
N GLU A 79 1.12 2.49 8.66
CA GLU A 79 2.40 2.57 7.96
C GLU A 79 2.18 3.47 6.73
N LEU A 80 2.73 4.68 6.72
CA LEU A 80 2.67 5.60 5.58
C LEU A 80 3.58 5.15 4.44
N GLU A 81 3.04 5.04 3.23
CA GLU A 81 3.74 4.49 2.08
C GLU A 81 3.48 5.31 0.80
N LEU A 82 4.49 5.36 -0.08
CA LEU A 82 4.29 5.78 -1.47
C LEU A 82 3.67 4.63 -2.26
N VAL A 83 2.52 4.87 -2.88
CA VAL A 83 1.85 3.93 -3.76
C VAL A 83 2.23 4.24 -5.21
N VAL A 84 2.64 3.21 -5.95
CA VAL A 84 2.95 3.28 -7.39
C VAL A 84 1.86 2.58 -8.19
N ALA A 85 1.10 3.33 -8.98
CA ALA A 85 0.07 2.78 -9.85
C ALA A 85 0.68 2.38 -11.20
N LEU A 86 0.54 1.11 -11.59
CA LEU A 86 1.09 0.58 -12.84
C LEU A 86 0.08 0.67 -13.99
N GLY A 87 0.41 1.43 -15.03
CA GLY A 87 -0.42 1.58 -16.24
C GLY A 87 -0.18 0.51 -17.30
N LYS A 88 0.92 -0.24 -17.21
CA LYS A 88 1.29 -1.29 -18.17
C LYS A 88 1.79 -2.54 -17.46
N GLY A 89 1.31 -3.70 -17.91
CA GLY A 89 1.86 -4.99 -17.50
C GLY A 89 3.21 -5.30 -18.15
N GLY A 90 3.83 -6.40 -17.72
CA GLY A 90 5.09 -6.91 -18.26
C GLY A 90 5.60 -8.08 -17.42
N SER A 91 6.63 -8.77 -17.92
CA SER A 91 7.35 -9.83 -17.20
C SER A 91 8.84 -9.60 -17.40
N GLN A 92 9.64 -9.80 -16.34
CA GLN A 92 11.09 -9.56 -16.35
C GLN A 92 11.45 -8.16 -16.93
N ILE A 93 10.74 -7.13 -16.45
CA ILE A 93 10.93 -5.75 -16.90
C ILE A 93 12.35 -5.31 -16.49
N ALA A 94 13.15 -4.90 -17.46
CA ALA A 94 14.47 -4.32 -17.20
C ALA A 94 14.32 -3.04 -16.36
N GLU A 95 15.21 -2.84 -15.38
CA GLU A 95 15.17 -1.70 -14.46
C GLU A 95 15.07 -0.35 -15.19
N ALA A 96 15.87 -0.17 -16.25
CA ALA A 96 15.86 1.04 -17.08
C ALA A 96 14.50 1.34 -17.74
N ASN A 97 13.64 0.33 -17.90
CA ASN A 97 12.31 0.47 -18.47
C ASN A 97 11.20 0.55 -17.41
N ALA A 98 11.49 0.28 -16.13
CA ALA A 98 10.49 0.12 -15.08
C ALA A 98 9.56 1.33 -14.93
N LEU A 99 10.11 2.54 -14.92
CA LEU A 99 9.33 3.77 -14.78
C LEU A 99 8.34 4.01 -15.94
N SER A 100 8.62 3.47 -17.14
CA SER A 100 7.71 3.59 -18.29
C SER A 100 6.39 2.79 -18.16
N HIS A 101 6.33 1.91 -17.14
CA HIS A 101 5.14 1.16 -16.76
C HIS A 101 4.29 1.88 -15.70
N VAL A 102 4.82 2.93 -15.08
CA VAL A 102 4.12 3.67 -14.03
C VAL A 102 3.11 4.64 -14.66
N TYR A 103 1.86 4.54 -14.24
CA TYR A 103 0.80 5.50 -14.57
C TYR A 103 0.88 6.75 -13.69
N GLY A 104 1.11 6.56 -12.39
CA GLY A 104 1.12 7.64 -11.41
C GLY A 104 1.41 7.17 -10.00
N TYR A 105 1.27 8.10 -9.07
CA TYR A 105 1.62 7.91 -7.66
C TYR A 105 0.48 8.32 -6.75
N ALA A 106 0.40 7.72 -5.56
CA ALA A 106 -0.55 8.09 -4.53
C ALA A 106 0.11 7.95 -3.14
N VAL A 107 -0.55 8.48 -2.12
CA VAL A 107 -0.19 8.25 -0.72
C VAL A 107 -1.11 7.16 -0.18
N GLY A 108 -0.54 6.14 0.46
CA GLY A 108 -1.29 5.03 1.04
C GLY A 108 -0.92 4.77 2.49
N LEU A 109 -1.83 4.10 3.19
CA LEU A 109 -1.59 3.53 4.51
C LEU A 109 -1.65 2.01 4.44
N ASP A 110 -0.57 1.35 4.83
CA ASP A 110 -0.58 -0.08 5.11
C ASP A 110 -1.04 -0.32 6.56
N MET A 111 -2.36 -0.39 6.73
CA MET A 111 -2.96 -0.66 8.02
C MET A 111 -2.71 -2.12 8.42
N THR A 112 -2.28 -2.33 9.66
CA THR A 112 -1.82 -3.63 10.15
C THR A 112 -2.46 -3.96 11.49
N ARG A 113 -3.10 -5.13 11.62
CA ARG A 113 -3.41 -5.75 12.91
C ARG A 113 -2.10 -6.36 13.44
N ARG A 114 -1.35 -5.57 14.21
CA ARG A 114 0.05 -5.84 14.53
C ARG A 114 0.21 -7.06 15.43
N ASP A 115 -0.67 -7.20 16.40
CA ASP A 115 -0.82 -8.38 17.24
C ASP A 115 -0.91 -9.67 16.39
N LEU A 116 -1.86 -9.73 15.46
CA LEU A 116 -2.07 -10.91 14.60
C LEU A 116 -0.90 -11.14 13.63
N GLN A 117 -0.29 -10.08 13.11
CA GLN A 117 0.92 -10.21 12.28
C GLN A 117 2.08 -10.80 13.10
N GLY A 118 2.24 -10.38 14.36
CA GLY A 118 3.27 -10.87 15.27
C GLY A 118 3.10 -12.35 15.59
N GLU A 119 1.87 -12.79 15.85
CA GLU A 119 1.53 -14.20 16.05
C GLU A 119 1.84 -15.03 14.81
N ALA A 120 1.41 -14.58 13.62
CA ALA A 120 1.68 -15.26 12.36
C ALA A 120 3.19 -15.43 12.12
N LYS A 121 3.99 -14.38 12.35
CA LYS A 121 5.46 -14.43 12.25
C LYS A 121 6.08 -15.48 13.19
N LYS A 122 5.69 -15.49 14.47
CA LYS A 122 6.21 -16.46 15.46
C LYS A 122 5.92 -17.90 15.07
N MET A 123 4.81 -18.14 14.38
CA MET A 123 4.38 -19.48 13.96
C MET A 123 4.83 -19.84 12.53
N GLY A 124 5.53 -18.95 11.81
CA GLY A 124 5.86 -19.16 10.40
C GLY A 124 4.64 -19.26 9.49
N ARG A 125 3.55 -18.56 9.82
CA ARG A 125 2.26 -18.58 9.10
C ARG A 125 2.11 -17.39 8.13
N PRO A 126 1.20 -17.48 7.16
CA PRO A 126 0.83 -16.36 6.28
C PRO A 126 0.34 -15.13 7.07
N TRP A 127 0.57 -13.94 6.50
CA TRP A 127 0.30 -12.66 7.19
C TRP A 127 -1.09 -12.09 6.89
N ASP A 128 -1.93 -12.82 6.16
CA ASP A 128 -3.23 -12.34 5.69
C ASP A 128 -4.12 -11.81 6.82
N THR A 129 -4.12 -12.46 7.99
CA THR A 129 -4.85 -11.96 9.16
C THR A 129 -4.29 -10.64 9.67
N GLY A 130 -2.99 -10.40 9.58
CA GLY A 130 -2.36 -9.13 9.99
C GLY A 130 -2.46 -8.03 8.93
N LYS A 131 -2.40 -8.38 7.64
CA LYS A 131 -2.17 -7.43 6.53
C LYS A 131 -3.29 -7.32 5.50
N ALA A 132 -4.11 -8.35 5.30
CA ALA A 132 -5.07 -8.44 4.19
C ALA A 132 -6.54 -8.40 4.65
N PHE A 133 -6.85 -7.59 5.67
CA PHE A 133 -8.20 -7.44 6.21
C PHE A 133 -8.97 -6.29 5.54
N ASP A 134 -10.27 -6.20 5.82
CA ASP A 134 -11.15 -5.17 5.26
C ASP A 134 -10.62 -3.76 5.57
N PHE A 135 -10.71 -2.86 4.59
CA PHE A 135 -10.28 -1.46 4.71
C PHE A 135 -8.78 -1.25 5.04
N SER A 136 -7.96 -2.31 4.93
CA SER A 136 -6.55 -2.26 5.34
C SER A 136 -5.62 -1.50 4.40
N ALA A 137 -6.14 -0.92 3.31
CA ALA A 137 -5.37 -0.15 2.33
C ALA A 137 -6.00 1.23 2.00
N PRO A 138 -6.16 2.16 2.97
CA PRO A 138 -6.51 3.54 2.63
C PRO A 138 -5.52 4.12 1.63
N CYS A 139 -6.03 4.79 0.60
CA CYS A 139 -5.22 5.32 -0.50
C CYS A 139 -5.83 6.59 -1.09
N SER A 140 -5.00 7.59 -1.33
CA SER A 140 -5.39 8.87 -1.91
C SER A 140 -5.81 8.74 -3.38
N ALA A 141 -6.26 9.86 -3.96
CA ALA A 141 -6.30 9.98 -5.42
C ALA A 141 -4.91 9.77 -6.02
N ILE A 142 -4.87 9.17 -7.21
CA ILE A 142 -3.63 9.01 -7.98
C ILE A 142 -3.30 10.31 -8.70
N VAL A 143 -2.06 10.76 -8.56
CA VAL A 143 -1.47 11.85 -9.31
C VAL A 143 -0.73 11.26 -10.52
N PRO A 144 -1.13 11.58 -11.76
CA PRO A 144 -0.47 11.04 -12.95
C PRO A 144 1.01 11.41 -13.02
N ALA A 145 1.86 10.44 -13.37
CA ALA A 145 3.30 10.69 -13.57
C ALA A 145 3.54 11.68 -14.72
N SER A 146 2.62 11.79 -15.68
CA SER A 146 2.66 12.83 -16.72
C SER A 146 2.55 14.27 -16.17
N SER A 147 2.04 14.44 -14.95
CA SER A 147 1.87 15.74 -14.29
C SER A 147 3.02 16.08 -13.34
N ILE A 148 3.58 15.09 -12.64
CA ILE A 148 4.60 15.30 -11.60
C ILE A 148 5.96 14.65 -11.89
N GLY A 149 6.11 13.95 -13.00
CA GLY A 149 7.26 13.12 -13.29
C GLY A 149 7.34 11.88 -12.39
N HIS A 150 8.56 11.37 -12.20
CA HIS A 150 8.86 10.25 -11.30
C HIS A 150 9.63 10.78 -10.09
N PRO A 151 8.96 10.99 -8.94
CA PRO A 151 9.62 11.54 -7.76
C PRO A 151 10.68 10.57 -7.25
N SER A 152 11.86 11.11 -6.92
CA SER A 152 12.99 10.40 -6.32
C SER A 152 13.43 11.01 -4.99
N LYS A 153 12.72 12.04 -4.53
CA LYS A 153 12.89 12.77 -3.27
C LYS A 153 11.56 13.42 -2.90
N GLY A 154 11.34 13.69 -1.62
CA GLY A 154 10.14 14.36 -1.14
C GLY A 154 9.78 13.90 0.26
N ALA A 155 9.44 14.86 1.12
CA ALA A 155 9.11 14.57 2.51
C ALA A 155 7.85 13.70 2.61
N VAL A 156 7.95 12.65 3.41
CA VAL A 156 6.85 11.73 3.74
C VAL A 156 6.57 11.88 5.24
N VAL A 157 5.40 12.40 5.60
CA VAL A 157 5.05 12.71 6.99
C VAL A 157 3.66 12.17 7.31
N LEU A 158 3.55 11.45 8.43
CA LEU A 158 2.28 11.01 9.01
C LEU A 158 2.08 11.68 10.36
N GLU A 159 0.93 12.30 10.54
CA GLU A 159 0.49 12.88 11.79
C GLU A 159 -0.76 12.18 12.31
N VAL A 160 -0.83 11.99 13.63
CA VAL A 160 -2.03 11.51 14.32
C VAL A 160 -2.40 12.55 15.35
N ASN A 161 -3.58 13.14 15.21
CA ASN A 161 -4.08 14.22 16.09
C ASN A 161 -3.09 15.40 16.22
N GLY A 162 -2.40 15.75 15.13
CA GLY A 162 -1.41 16.83 15.11
C GLY A 162 -0.02 16.46 15.63
N GLU A 163 0.20 15.21 16.05
CA GLU A 163 1.50 14.71 16.46
C GLU A 163 2.15 13.91 15.33
N ILE A 164 3.39 14.26 14.97
CA ILE A 164 4.18 13.50 13.99
C ILE A 164 4.46 12.11 14.54
N ARG A 165 4.04 11.07 13.81
CA ARG A 165 4.30 9.65 14.12
C ARG A 165 5.25 8.99 13.14
N GLN A 166 5.32 9.47 11.90
CA GLN A 166 6.32 9.03 10.93
C GLN A 166 6.86 10.23 10.14
N ARG A 167 8.16 10.23 9.86
CA ARG A 167 8.83 11.23 9.02
C ARG A 167 9.96 10.57 8.24
N GLY A 168 9.98 10.77 6.93
CA GLY A 168 11.01 10.27 6.02
C GLY A 168 11.14 11.13 4.77
N ASP A 169 11.94 10.65 3.82
CA ASP A 169 12.10 11.19 2.46
C ASP A 169 12.09 10.00 1.49
N LEU A 170 11.54 10.21 0.29
CA LEU A 170 11.47 9.19 -0.79
C LEU A 170 12.83 8.73 -1.30
#